data_AF-A0A8S1S361-F1
#
_entry.id   AF-A0A8S1S361-F1
#
_cell.length_a   1.000
_cell.length_b   1.000
_cell.length_c   1.000
_cell.angle_alpha   90.00
_cell.angle_beta   90.00
_cell.angle_gamma   90.00
#
_symmetry.space_group_name_H-M   'P 1'
#
loop_
_entity.id
_entity.type
_entity.pdbx_description
1 polymer ?
#
loop_
_entity_poly.entity_id
_entity_poly.type
_entity_poly.pdbx_seq_one_letter_code
_entity_poly.pdbx_strand_id
1 'polypeptide(L)'
;MSQQENCSICFEDYEDPVKLPCNHIFCRDCIVVALEQRQSCPICRRLCCNYINSPFLSITQPEESLHEQEGDPCFIYRITIHHNAQAQFNFFEKRYVEMITEALKKNLTFIIDPQYNDCCMRVKLIECVPVHQHSIYVCTVQNIQRLKIIGFSERNIKDSDSKLKYATTQSIIDNFDQETLILYQKLHICIEKIIEILSLNENAKNQLLALAGNKDEIQPEKISKHSLELLQTIQMCENGLLKWYYSTDINGRLGVILKHYESYLNYCQNQ
;
A
#
# COMPACT_ATOMS: atom_id res chain seq x y z
N MET A 1 31.15 -3.89 12.77
CA MET A 1 29.86 -3.30 13.17
C MET A 1 29.52 -3.90 14.52
N SER A 2 29.46 -3.08 15.58
CA SER A 2 29.17 -3.53 16.93
C SER A 2 27.74 -4.09 17.00
N GLN A 3 27.62 -5.35 17.42
CA GLN A 3 26.35 -5.89 17.88
C GLN A 3 25.98 -5.10 19.15
N GLN A 4 24.76 -4.56 19.24
CA GLN A 4 24.29 -3.93 20.48
C GLN A 4 24.17 -5.00 21.56
N GLU A 5 25.10 -5.00 22.52
CA GLU A 5 25.13 -5.92 23.67
C GLU A 5 24.10 -5.52 24.75
N ASN A 6 23.53 -4.31 24.67
CA ASN A 6 22.62 -3.73 25.66
C ASN A 6 21.30 -3.26 25.04
N CYS A 7 20.23 -3.29 25.83
CA CYS A 7 18.92 -2.81 25.43
C CYS A 7 18.93 -1.29 25.21
N SER A 8 18.49 -0.82 24.05
CA SER A 8 18.51 0.62 23.74
C SER A 8 17.43 1.45 24.45
N ILE A 9 16.66 0.87 25.38
CA ILE A 9 15.62 1.56 26.15
C ILE A 9 16.10 1.79 27.58
N CYS A 10 16.49 0.73 28.29
CA CYS A 10 17.03 0.84 29.66
C CYS A 10 18.55 1.06 29.69
N PHE A 11 19.25 0.81 28.58
CA PHE A 11 20.72 0.84 28.47
C PHE A 11 21.46 -0.22 29.31
N GLU A 12 20.73 -1.19 29.87
CA GLU A 12 21.27 -2.33 30.61
C GLU A 12 21.42 -3.56 29.70
N ASP A 13 22.05 -4.62 30.21
CA ASP A 13 22.05 -5.94 29.58
C ASP A 13 20.61 -6.43 29.35
N TYR A 14 20.41 -7.29 28.34
CA TYR A 14 19.07 -7.76 28.01
C TYR A 14 18.48 -8.66 29.11
N GLU A 15 17.37 -8.22 29.69
CA GLU A 15 16.50 -9.01 30.56
C GLU A 15 15.29 -9.50 29.76
N ASP A 16 15.15 -10.83 29.61
CA ASP A 16 14.15 -11.49 28.75
C ASP A 16 14.05 -10.86 27.34
N PRO A 17 15.10 -11.02 26.50
CA PRO A 17 15.19 -10.32 25.24
C PRO A 17 14.06 -10.70 24.27
N VAL A 18 13.44 -9.67 23.69
CA VAL A 18 12.42 -9.79 22.65
C VAL A 18 13.01 -9.25 21.34
N LYS A 19 12.96 -10.07 20.29
CA LYS A 19 13.32 -9.65 18.93
C LYS A 19 12.07 -9.26 18.15
N LEU A 20 12.01 -8.00 17.71
CA LEU A 20 10.96 -7.49 16.83
C LEU A 20 11.13 -8.02 15.39
N PRO A 21 10.11 -7.98 14.51
CA PRO A 21 10.22 -8.47 13.12
C PRO A 21 11.12 -7.59 12.25
N CYS A 22 11.47 -6.39 12.74
CA CYS A 22 12.56 -5.59 12.18
C CYS A 22 13.97 -6.05 12.58
N ASN A 23 14.08 -7.15 13.33
CA ASN A 23 15.28 -7.76 13.90
C ASN A 23 15.98 -7.01 15.05
N HIS A 24 15.47 -5.86 15.50
CA HIS A 24 15.96 -5.20 16.72
C HIS A 24 15.54 -5.94 17.98
N ILE A 25 16.39 -5.92 19.01
CA ILE A 25 16.23 -6.64 20.28
C ILE A 25 16.11 -5.64 21.43
N PHE A 26 15.23 -5.93 22.40
CA PHE A 26 14.98 -5.13 23.60
C PHE A 26 14.63 -6.03 24.79
N CYS A 27 14.68 -5.55 26.02
CA CYS A 27 14.06 -6.25 27.15
C CYS A 27 12.53 -6.30 26.96
N ARG A 28 11.87 -7.39 27.38
CA ARG A 28 10.41 -7.55 27.27
C ARG A 28 9.66 -6.36 27.86
N ASP A 29 9.92 -6.05 29.12
CA ASP A 29 9.17 -5.02 29.84
C ASP A 29 9.41 -3.64 29.22
N CYS A 30 10.64 -3.39 28.75
CA CYS A 30 10.99 -2.17 28.04
C CYS A 30 10.18 -2.02 26.75
N ILE A 31 10.10 -3.08 25.94
CA ILE A 31 9.44 -2.98 24.64
C ILE A 31 7.91 -2.99 24.75
N VAL A 32 7.34 -3.66 25.76
CA VAL A 32 5.91 -3.62 26.08
C VAL A 32 5.47 -2.18 26.33
N VAL A 33 6.13 -1.49 27.26
CA VAL A 33 5.81 -0.08 27.59
C VAL A 33 6.03 0.85 26.39
N ALA A 34 7.10 0.64 25.63
CA ALA A 34 7.38 1.47 24.45
C ALA A 34 6.29 1.30 23.36
N LEU A 35 5.81 0.07 23.14
CA LEU A 35 4.78 -0.22 22.14
C LEU A 35 3.39 0.25 22.56
N GLU A 36 3.09 0.35 23.87
CA GLU A 36 1.87 0.97 24.38
C GLU A 36 1.80 2.47 24.01
N GLN A 37 2.94 3.16 24.02
CA GLN A 37 3.01 4.57 23.65
C GLN A 37 3.04 4.78 22.14
N ARG A 38 3.82 3.96 21.43
CA ARG A 38 3.99 4.02 19.97
C ARG A 38 4.19 2.62 19.44
N GLN A 39 3.27 2.16 18.61
CA GLN A 39 3.28 0.82 18.02
C GLN A 39 4.37 0.58 16.96
N SER A 40 5.53 1.21 17.09
CA SER A 40 6.66 1.08 16.17
C SER A 40 7.97 0.85 16.93
N CYS A 41 8.91 0.16 16.28
CA CYS A 41 10.23 -0.09 16.84
C CYS A 41 10.92 1.22 17.24
N PRO A 42 11.43 1.35 18.49
CA PRO A 42 12.14 2.56 18.94
C PRO A 42 13.38 2.91 18.11
N ILE A 43 14.01 1.93 17.45
CA ILE A 43 15.22 2.12 16.65
C ILE A 43 14.89 2.52 15.21
N CYS A 44 14.05 1.74 14.50
CA CYS A 44 13.82 1.93 13.06
C CYS A 44 12.42 2.41 12.67
N ARG A 45 11.53 2.59 13.65
CA ARG A 45 10.14 3.06 13.46
C ARG A 45 9.27 2.14 12.58
N ARG A 46 9.70 0.89 12.33
CA ARG A 46 8.85 -0.12 11.67
C ARG A 46 7.70 -0.50 12.60
N LEU A 47 6.48 -0.60 12.07
CA LEU A 47 5.27 -0.96 12.83
C LEU A 47 5.43 -2.35 13.49
N CYS A 48 4.99 -2.48 14.74
CA CYS A 48 5.13 -3.64 15.62
C CYS A 48 3.87 -3.87 16.49
N CYS A 49 2.69 -3.47 15.98
CA CYS A 49 1.43 -3.40 16.73
C CYS A 49 0.86 -4.72 17.31
N ASN A 50 1.55 -5.85 17.12
CA ASN A 50 1.14 -7.17 17.63
C ASN A 50 2.05 -7.75 18.73
N TYR A 51 3.03 -6.99 19.23
CA TYR A 51 4.05 -7.55 20.12
C TYR A 51 3.85 -7.26 21.62
N ILE A 52 2.66 -6.82 22.05
CA ILE A 52 2.41 -6.55 23.47
C ILE A 52 1.75 -7.75 24.17
N ASN A 53 0.92 -8.52 23.46
CA ASN A 53 0.13 -9.62 24.04
C ASN A 53 0.12 -10.90 23.18
N SER A 54 1.04 -11.02 22.21
CA SER A 54 1.15 -12.25 21.44
C SER A 54 1.68 -13.37 22.36
N PRO A 55 1.01 -14.52 22.47
CA PRO A 55 1.56 -15.67 23.23
C PRO A 55 2.88 -16.20 22.62
N PHE A 56 3.33 -15.64 21.49
CA PHE A 56 4.58 -15.93 20.81
C PHE A 56 5.72 -14.94 21.14
N LEU A 57 5.55 -14.04 22.12
CA LEU A 57 6.69 -13.30 22.67
C LEU A 57 7.49 -14.21 23.59
N SER A 58 8.35 -15.01 23.02
CA SER A 58 9.56 -15.51 23.68
C SER A 58 10.65 -15.46 22.63
N ILE A 59 11.91 -15.61 23.03
CA ILE A 59 12.97 -15.97 22.08
C ILE A 59 12.57 -17.34 21.55
N THR A 60 11.68 -17.40 20.58
CA THR A 60 11.52 -18.59 19.79
C THR A 60 12.83 -18.70 19.05
N GLN A 61 13.60 -19.70 19.47
CA GLN A 61 14.44 -20.50 18.60
C GLN A 61 13.91 -20.42 17.16
N PRO A 62 14.80 -20.32 16.15
CA PRO A 62 14.40 -20.11 14.75
C PRO A 62 13.17 -20.94 14.47
N GLU A 63 12.03 -20.29 14.23
CA GLU A 63 10.75 -20.99 14.06
C GLU A 63 11.02 -22.12 13.08
N GLU A 64 10.92 -23.36 13.57
CA GLU A 64 11.04 -24.56 12.75
C GLU A 64 10.07 -24.39 11.61
N SER A 65 10.61 -24.07 10.43
CA SER A 65 9.90 -23.84 9.17
C SER A 65 8.46 -23.37 9.41
N LEU A 66 8.25 -22.06 9.67
CA LEU A 66 6.98 -21.45 9.31
C LEU A 66 6.62 -22.04 7.96
N HIS A 67 5.51 -22.78 7.85
CA HIS A 67 5.05 -23.26 6.56
C HIS A 67 5.03 -22.03 5.66
N GLU A 68 6.03 -21.90 4.77
CA GLU A 68 6.12 -20.80 3.83
C GLU A 68 4.99 -21.06 2.86
N GLN A 69 3.79 -20.65 3.27
CA GLN A 69 2.61 -20.66 2.42
C GLN A 69 2.99 -19.80 1.23
N GLU A 70 2.99 -20.43 0.07
CA GLU A 70 3.39 -19.79 -1.17
C GLU A 70 2.43 -18.62 -1.44
N GLY A 71 2.99 -17.41 -1.48
CA GLY A 71 2.25 -16.18 -1.76
C GLY A 71 2.11 -15.21 -0.58
N ASP A 72 1.48 -14.08 -0.90
CA ASP A 72 1.20 -12.99 0.03
C ASP A 72 -0.20 -13.16 0.66
N PRO A 73 -0.40 -12.81 1.94
CA PRO A 73 -1.72 -12.74 2.57
C PRO A 73 -2.73 -12.03 1.67
N CYS A 74 -3.86 -12.66 1.36
CA CYS A 74 -4.84 -12.13 0.41
C CYS A 74 -6.22 -11.97 1.05
N PHE A 75 -6.69 -10.73 1.04
CA PHE A 75 -8.00 -10.34 1.52
C PHE A 75 -8.94 -10.11 0.35
N ILE A 76 -10.02 -10.87 0.34
CA ILE A 76 -11.09 -10.71 -0.63
C ILE A 76 -12.01 -9.58 -0.15
N TYR A 77 -11.97 -8.43 -0.82
CA TYR A 77 -12.86 -7.29 -0.55
C TYR A 77 -13.23 -6.59 -1.85
N ARG A 78 -14.53 -6.43 -2.13
CA ARG A 78 -15.02 -5.67 -3.27
C ARG A 78 -14.80 -4.15 -3.11
N ILE A 79 -13.55 -3.72 -3.14
CA ILE A 79 -13.15 -2.31 -3.03
C ILE A 79 -11.96 -2.03 -3.95
N THR A 80 -11.92 -0.82 -4.51
CA THR A 80 -10.73 -0.28 -5.18
C THR A 80 -10.14 0.81 -4.31
N ILE A 81 -8.83 0.74 -4.10
CA ILE A 81 -8.04 1.82 -3.51
C ILE A 81 -7.13 2.34 -4.62
N HIS A 82 -7.17 3.65 -4.89
CA HIS A 82 -6.30 4.27 -5.90
C HIS A 82 -4.84 4.27 -5.46
N HIS A 83 -3.92 4.46 -6.40
CA HIS A 83 -2.48 4.41 -6.12
C HIS A 83 -2.14 5.51 -5.13
N ASN A 84 -1.33 5.19 -4.11
CA ASN A 84 -0.97 6.07 -3.00
C ASN A 84 -2.13 6.53 -2.10
N ALA A 85 -3.39 6.21 -2.43
CA ALA A 85 -4.53 6.49 -1.57
C ALA A 85 -4.51 5.59 -0.33
N GLN A 86 -5.04 6.13 0.77
CA GLN A 86 -5.21 5.42 2.02
C GLN A 86 -6.67 4.99 2.22
N ALA A 87 -6.86 3.86 2.89
CA ALA A 87 -8.17 3.37 3.30
C ALA A 87 -8.07 2.71 4.68
N GLN A 88 -9.15 2.77 5.45
CA GLN A 88 -9.25 2.15 6.76
C GLN A 88 -10.10 0.87 6.68
N PHE A 89 -9.64 -0.18 7.34
CA PHE A 89 -10.32 -1.48 7.43
C PHE A 89 -10.49 -1.88 8.88
N ASN A 90 -11.64 -2.49 9.19
CA ASN A 90 -11.90 -3.13 10.47
C ASN A 90 -11.94 -4.65 10.23
N PHE A 91 -10.91 -5.36 10.68
CA PHE A 91 -10.84 -6.81 10.62
C PHE A 91 -11.39 -7.41 11.91
N PHE A 92 -12.59 -7.99 11.84
CA PHE A 92 -13.27 -8.61 13.00
C PHE A 92 -13.64 -10.08 12.75
N GLU A 93 -13.72 -10.54 11.51
CA GLU A 93 -13.92 -11.95 11.22
C GLU A 93 -12.64 -12.74 11.60
N LYS A 94 -12.81 -13.88 12.28
CA LYS A 94 -11.70 -14.74 12.74
C LYS A 94 -10.63 -14.96 11.66
N ARG A 95 -11.04 -15.26 10.42
CA ARG A 95 -10.12 -15.42 9.28
C ARG A 95 -9.31 -14.18 8.94
N TYR A 96 -9.90 -12.99 9.02
CA TYR A 96 -9.21 -11.75 8.70
C TYR A 96 -8.32 -11.27 9.85
N VAL A 97 -8.72 -11.54 11.10
CA VAL A 97 -7.89 -11.34 12.30
C VAL A 97 -6.64 -12.21 12.26
N GLU A 98 -6.78 -13.49 11.89
CA GLU A 98 -5.64 -14.39 11.68
C GLU A 98 -4.78 -13.93 10.48
N MET A 99 -5.41 -13.50 9.38
CA MET A 99 -4.69 -13.03 8.19
C MET A 99 -3.87 -11.75 8.44
N ILE A 100 -4.43 -10.76 9.15
CA ILE A 100 -3.70 -9.52 9.45
C ILE A 100 -2.53 -9.80 10.38
N THR A 101 -2.68 -10.76 11.29
CA THR A 101 -1.60 -11.23 12.16
C THR A 101 -0.45 -11.84 11.34
N GLU A 102 -0.74 -12.57 10.27
CA GLU A 102 0.28 -13.06 9.33
C GLU A 102 0.96 -11.93 8.55
N ALA A 103 0.20 -10.95 8.07
CA ALA A 103 0.76 -9.78 7.39
C ALA A 103 1.71 -8.96 8.29
N LEU A 104 1.39 -8.89 9.59
CA LEU A 104 2.20 -8.21 10.61
C LEU A 104 3.53 -8.90 10.92
N LYS A 105 3.59 -10.22 10.76
CA LYS A 105 4.84 -11.00 10.90
C LYS A 105 5.73 -10.92 9.66
N LYS A 106 5.15 -10.65 8.49
CA LYS A 106 5.86 -10.52 7.21
C LYS A 106 6.30 -9.06 6.96
N ASN A 107 6.16 -8.57 5.73
CA ASN A 107 6.68 -7.27 5.28
C ASN A 107 5.72 -6.10 5.52
N LEU A 108 4.70 -6.26 6.38
CA LEU A 108 3.63 -5.26 6.58
C LEU A 108 2.88 -4.93 5.29
N THR A 109 2.83 -5.89 4.36
CA THR A 109 2.13 -5.77 3.08
C THR A 109 1.24 -6.97 2.87
N PHE A 110 0.11 -6.76 2.20
CA PHE A 110 -0.80 -7.82 1.81
C PHE A 110 -1.55 -7.44 0.54
N ILE A 111 -2.28 -8.41 -0.01
CA ILE A 111 -3.06 -8.26 -1.23
C ILE A 111 -4.52 -8.01 -0.88
N ILE A 112 -5.13 -7.04 -1.56
CA ILE A 112 -6.58 -6.86 -1.61
C ILE A 112 -7.04 -7.26 -3.01
N ASP A 113 -7.89 -8.29 -3.07
CA ASP A 113 -8.50 -8.77 -4.31
C ASP A 113 -9.97 -8.31 -4.40
N PRO A 114 -10.30 -7.42 -5.36
CA PRO A 114 -11.66 -6.98 -5.62
C PRO A 114 -12.60 -8.03 -6.22
N GLN A 115 -12.08 -9.11 -6.81
CA GLN A 115 -12.82 -10.16 -7.54
C GLN A 115 -13.60 -9.74 -8.80
N TYR A 116 -13.72 -8.46 -9.11
CA TYR A 116 -14.40 -8.01 -10.33
C TYR A 116 -13.44 -7.54 -11.44
N ASN A 117 -12.14 -7.48 -11.17
CA ASN A 117 -11.11 -7.09 -12.13
C ASN A 117 -9.98 -8.12 -12.16
N ASP A 118 -9.23 -8.18 -13.26
CA ASP A 118 -8.02 -9.01 -13.41
C ASP A 118 -6.82 -8.54 -12.57
N CYS A 119 -7.02 -7.48 -11.77
CA CYS A 119 -5.98 -6.79 -11.03
C CYS A 119 -6.33 -6.68 -9.55
N CYS A 120 -5.38 -7.07 -8.70
CA CYS A 120 -5.42 -6.85 -7.26
C CYS A 120 -4.49 -5.70 -6.87
N MET A 121 -4.54 -5.33 -5.59
CA MET A 121 -3.74 -4.24 -5.03
C MET A 121 -2.82 -4.79 -3.95
N ARG A 122 -1.53 -4.48 -4.04
CA ARG A 122 -0.64 -4.61 -2.89
C ARG A 122 -0.79 -3.37 -2.05
N VAL A 123 -1.22 -3.57 -0.81
CA VAL A 123 -1.33 -2.50 0.16
C VAL A 123 -0.24 -2.65 1.21
N LYS A 124 0.27 -1.52 1.66
CA LYS A 124 1.17 -1.40 2.80
C LYS A 124 0.37 -0.98 4.02
N LEU A 125 0.57 -1.67 5.12
CA LEU A 125 0.02 -1.32 6.40
C LEU A 125 0.75 -0.09 6.97
N ILE A 126 0.00 0.97 7.22
CA ILE A 126 0.50 2.25 7.76
C ILE A 126 0.31 2.27 9.27
N GLU A 127 -0.88 1.86 9.73
CA GLU A 127 -1.29 1.82 11.12
C GLU A 127 -2.18 0.61 11.35
N CYS A 128 -2.14 -0.01 12.53
CA CYS A 128 -3.00 -1.14 12.84
C CYS A 128 -3.18 -1.29 14.35
N VAL A 129 -4.35 -0.96 14.85
CA VAL A 129 -4.67 -0.89 16.27
C VAL A 129 -5.53 -2.09 16.65
N PRO A 130 -5.06 -2.98 17.55
CA PRO A 130 -5.91 -4.01 18.13
C PRO A 130 -6.91 -3.38 19.10
N VAL A 131 -8.17 -3.81 19.03
CA VAL A 131 -9.27 -3.37 19.89
C VAL A 131 -9.98 -4.60 20.44
N HIS A 132 -10.71 -4.44 21.56
CA HIS A 132 -11.50 -5.51 22.19
C HIS A 132 -10.67 -6.79 22.43
N GLN A 133 -9.54 -6.67 23.13
CA GLN A 133 -8.65 -7.80 23.44
C GLN A 133 -8.19 -8.58 22.19
N HIS A 134 -7.87 -7.86 21.10
CA HIS A 134 -7.39 -8.43 19.82
C HIS A 134 -8.45 -9.22 19.03
N SER A 135 -9.73 -9.07 19.36
CA SER A 135 -10.82 -9.60 18.53
C SER A 135 -11.11 -8.74 17.31
N ILE A 136 -10.69 -7.47 17.31
CA ILE A 136 -10.84 -6.53 16.19
C ILE A 136 -9.50 -5.83 15.93
N TYR A 137 -9.17 -5.64 14.66
CA TYR A 137 -8.03 -4.85 14.22
C TYR A 137 -8.49 -3.70 13.33
N VAL A 138 -8.23 -2.47 13.75
CA VAL A 138 -8.52 -1.25 12.99
C VAL A 138 -7.24 -0.80 12.29
N CYS A 139 -7.19 -0.92 10.97
CA CYS A 139 -5.94 -0.79 10.23
C CYS A 139 -6.07 0.19 9.06
N THR A 140 -5.11 1.11 8.97
CA THR A 140 -4.96 2.05 7.87
C THR A 140 -3.94 1.49 6.89
N VAL A 141 -4.32 1.39 5.63
CA VAL A 141 -3.46 0.86 4.57
C VAL A 141 -3.31 1.87 3.45
N GLN A 142 -2.20 1.80 2.73
CA GLN A 142 -1.95 2.58 1.52
C GLN A 142 -1.75 1.64 0.33
N ASN A 143 -2.43 1.88 -0.78
CA ASN A 143 -2.14 1.13 -2.00
C ASN A 143 -0.78 1.56 -2.58
N ILE A 144 0.12 0.61 -2.75
CA ILE A 144 1.46 0.87 -3.29
C ILE A 144 1.67 0.28 -4.67
N GLN A 145 0.84 -0.67 -5.13
CA GLN A 145 1.07 -1.36 -6.39
C GLN A 145 -0.17 -2.05 -6.95
N ARG A 146 -0.32 -2.02 -8.28
CA ARG A 146 -1.25 -2.88 -9.03
C ARG A 146 -0.56 -4.19 -9.42
N LEU A 147 -1.25 -5.31 -9.24
CA LEU A 147 -0.71 -6.65 -9.48
C LEU A 147 -1.74 -7.54 -10.19
N LYS A 148 -1.26 -8.57 -10.86
CA LYS A 148 -2.08 -9.67 -11.38
C LYS A 148 -1.92 -10.88 -10.48
N ILE A 149 -3.03 -11.52 -10.11
CA ILE A 149 -2.99 -12.80 -9.41
C ILE A 149 -2.77 -13.90 -10.45
N ILE A 150 -1.76 -14.75 -10.20
CA ILE A 150 -1.41 -15.88 -11.07
C ILE A 150 -1.66 -17.23 -10.40
N GLY A 151 -1.90 -17.24 -9.09
CA GLY A 151 -2.21 -18.45 -8.34
C GLY A 151 -2.72 -18.15 -6.94
N PHE A 152 -3.35 -19.15 -6.32
CA PHE A 152 -3.80 -19.09 -4.94
C PHE A 152 -3.35 -20.34 -4.19
N SER A 153 -3.04 -20.16 -2.90
CA SER A 153 -2.93 -21.23 -1.93
C SER A 153 -3.85 -20.94 -0.74
N GLU A 154 -4.27 -22.00 -0.03
CA GLU A 154 -5.22 -21.88 1.08
C GLU A 154 -4.72 -22.65 2.31
N ARG A 155 -4.95 -22.08 3.50
CA ARG A 155 -4.71 -22.72 4.78
C ARG A 155 -5.99 -22.78 5.59
N ASN A 156 -6.35 -23.97 6.09
CA ASN A 156 -7.49 -24.13 6.97
C ASN A 156 -7.22 -23.50 8.33
N ILE A 157 -8.26 -22.88 8.90
CA ILE A 157 -8.22 -22.35 10.25
C ILE A 157 -8.63 -23.44 11.22
N LYS A 158 -7.91 -23.59 12.34
CA LYS A 158 -8.29 -24.55 13.38
C LYS A 158 -9.66 -24.15 13.95
N ASP A 159 -10.55 -25.14 14.07
CA ASP A 159 -11.89 -24.96 14.63
C ASP A 159 -12.72 -23.92 13.86
N SER A 160 -12.61 -23.90 12.52
CA SER A 160 -13.44 -23.08 11.64
C SER A 160 -13.50 -23.67 10.24
N ASP A 161 -14.65 -23.57 9.57
CA ASP A 161 -14.78 -23.89 8.15
C ASP A 161 -14.16 -22.82 7.22
N SER A 162 -13.68 -21.72 7.80
CA SER A 162 -13.02 -20.66 7.05
C SER A 162 -11.58 -21.00 6.69
N LYS A 163 -11.13 -20.45 5.57
CA LYS A 163 -9.76 -20.60 5.08
C LYS A 163 -9.08 -19.25 4.93
N LEU A 164 -7.78 -19.25 5.21
CA LEU A 164 -6.87 -18.17 4.88
C LEU A 164 -6.43 -18.35 3.42
N LYS A 165 -6.49 -17.27 2.64
CA LYS A 165 -6.04 -17.24 1.25
C LYS A 165 -4.70 -16.53 1.11
N TYR A 166 -3.81 -17.10 0.33
CA TYR A 166 -2.57 -16.46 -0.08
C TYR A 166 -2.55 -16.38 -1.60
N ALA A 167 -2.08 -15.25 -2.13
CA ALA A 167 -2.04 -15.00 -3.56
C ALA A 167 -0.59 -14.98 -4.05
N THR A 168 -0.33 -15.75 -5.09
CA THR A 168 0.89 -15.60 -5.90
C THR A 168 0.61 -14.54 -6.94
N THR A 169 1.44 -13.50 -6.97
CA THR A 169 1.19 -12.31 -7.78
C THR A 169 2.34 -11.97 -8.71
N GLN A 170 2.02 -11.36 -9.84
CA GLN A 170 2.97 -10.77 -10.77
C GLN A 170 2.75 -9.27 -10.90
N SER A 171 3.84 -8.51 -10.99
CA SER A 171 3.79 -7.08 -11.28
C SER A 171 3.11 -6.81 -12.62
N ILE A 172 2.21 -5.84 -12.64
CA ILE A 172 1.68 -5.30 -13.89
C ILE A 172 2.72 -4.37 -14.49
N ILE A 173 3.03 -4.61 -15.76
CA ILE A 173 3.92 -3.78 -16.56
C ILE A 173 3.06 -3.14 -17.63
N ASP A 174 3.04 -1.81 -17.67
CA ASP A 174 2.37 -1.08 -18.75
C ASP A 174 3.23 -1.17 -20.02
N ASN A 175 2.59 -1.24 -21.19
CA ASN A 175 3.30 -1.33 -22.46
C ASN A 175 3.77 0.06 -22.88
N PHE A 176 5.08 0.26 -23.08
CA PHE A 176 5.63 1.56 -23.48
C PHE A 176 6.16 1.53 -24.90
N ASP A 177 5.66 2.46 -25.71
CA ASP A 177 6.10 2.72 -27.07
C ASP A 177 6.36 4.22 -27.30
N GLN A 178 6.80 4.58 -28.50
CA GLN A 178 7.02 5.98 -28.86
C GLN A 178 5.73 6.81 -28.83
N GLU A 179 4.58 6.19 -29.10
CA GLU A 179 3.28 6.85 -29.07
C GLU A 179 2.90 7.27 -27.65
N THR A 180 3.22 6.44 -26.65
CA THR A 180 3.05 6.72 -25.22
C THR A 180 3.77 8.02 -24.83
N LEU A 181 5.02 8.18 -25.27
CA LEU A 181 5.80 9.37 -24.94
C LEU A 181 5.20 10.62 -25.58
N ILE A 182 4.73 10.53 -26.83
CA ILE A 182 4.08 11.63 -27.54
C ILE A 182 2.79 12.05 -26.81
N LEU A 183 1.96 11.08 -26.39
CA LEU A 183 0.74 11.35 -25.62
C LEU A 183 1.05 12.01 -24.28
N TYR A 184 2.05 11.49 -23.55
CA TYR A 184 2.46 12.04 -22.27
C TYR A 184 2.97 13.49 -22.40
N GLN A 185 3.78 13.78 -23.41
CA GLN A 185 4.25 15.14 -23.69
C GLN A 185 3.09 16.10 -24.05
N LYS A 186 2.12 15.65 -24.86
CA LYS A 186 0.92 16.45 -25.17
C LYS A 186 0.11 16.77 -23.91
N LEU A 187 -0.07 15.79 -23.03
CA LEU A 187 -0.75 15.97 -21.76
C LEU A 187 -0.03 16.99 -20.87
N HIS A 188 1.29 16.91 -20.77
CA HIS A 188 2.10 17.89 -20.04
C HIS A 188 1.92 19.32 -20.57
N ILE A 189 1.99 19.51 -21.89
CA ILE A 189 1.76 20.82 -22.52
C ILE A 189 0.35 21.34 -22.19
N CYS A 190 -0.66 20.47 -22.20
CA CYS A 190 -2.03 20.85 -21.84
C CYS A 190 -2.11 21.30 -20.37
N ILE A 191 -1.48 20.56 -19.46
CA ILE A 191 -1.44 20.88 -18.03
C ILE A 191 -0.68 22.17 -17.76
N GLU A 192 0.45 22.42 -18.42
CA GLU A 192 1.22 23.67 -18.30
C GLU A 192 0.33 24.89 -18.64
N LYS A 193 -0.44 24.83 -19.73
CA LYS A 193 -1.38 25.91 -20.10
C LYS A 193 -2.47 26.14 -19.06
N ILE A 194 -2.98 25.07 -18.45
CA ILE A 194 -3.99 25.17 -17.38
C ILE A 194 -3.37 25.84 -16.15
N ILE A 195 -2.14 25.49 -15.81
CA ILE A 195 -1.39 26.09 -14.69
C ILE A 195 -1.18 27.59 -14.90
N GLU A 196 -0.85 28.03 -16.12
CA GLU A 196 -0.72 29.45 -16.45
C GLU A 196 -2.02 30.23 -16.18
N ILE A 197 -3.17 29.64 -16.52
CA ILE A 197 -4.49 30.24 -16.25
C ILE A 197 -4.80 30.23 -14.74
N LEU A 198 -4.45 29.17 -14.03
CA LEU A 198 -4.66 29.03 -12.59
C LEU A 198 -3.69 29.85 -11.72
N SER A 199 -2.95 30.80 -12.29
CA SER A 199 -1.91 31.59 -11.59
C SER A 199 -2.38 32.33 -10.32
N LEU A 200 -3.69 32.54 -10.14
CA LEU A 200 -4.27 33.12 -8.92
C LEU A 200 -4.58 32.11 -7.81
N ASN A 201 -4.51 30.80 -8.09
CA ASN A 201 -4.76 29.72 -7.13
C ASN A 201 -3.51 28.82 -7.00
N GLU A 202 -2.54 29.29 -6.22
CA GLU A 202 -1.27 28.59 -5.99
C GLU A 202 -1.45 27.18 -5.41
N ASN A 203 -2.51 26.93 -4.63
CA ASN A 203 -2.79 25.58 -4.11
C ASN A 203 -3.15 24.60 -5.24
N ALA A 204 -4.08 24.98 -6.12
CA ALA A 204 -4.49 24.13 -7.24
C ALA A 204 -3.33 23.88 -8.22
N LYS A 205 -2.52 24.91 -8.48
CA LYS A 205 -1.30 24.82 -9.29
C LYS A 205 -0.29 23.84 -8.70
N ASN A 206 0.05 23.97 -7.42
CA ASN A 206 1.03 23.10 -6.76
C ASN A 206 0.55 21.64 -6.71
N GLN A 207 -0.75 21.41 -6.50
CA GLN A 207 -1.34 20.07 -6.57
C GLN A 207 -1.20 19.46 -7.97
N LEU A 208 -1.56 20.20 -9.02
CA LEU A 208 -1.52 19.68 -10.38
C LEU A 208 -0.10 19.40 -10.87
N LEU A 209 0.87 20.26 -10.51
CA LEU A 209 2.30 20.03 -10.77
C LEU A 209 2.82 18.77 -10.08
N ALA A 210 2.43 18.55 -8.82
CA ALA A 210 2.87 17.38 -8.06
C ALA A 210 2.36 16.05 -8.67
N LEU A 211 1.17 16.07 -9.28
CA LEU A 211 0.54 14.89 -9.89
C LEU A 211 1.03 14.61 -11.31
N ALA A 212 1.28 15.66 -12.10
CA ALA A 212 1.70 15.52 -13.49
C ALA A 212 3.17 15.09 -13.63
N GLY A 213 4.03 15.47 -12.67
CA GLY A 213 5.47 15.24 -12.76
C GLY A 213 6.17 16.26 -13.68
N ASN A 214 7.33 15.88 -14.23
CA ASN A 214 8.06 16.73 -15.19
C ASN A 214 7.84 16.24 -16.64
N LYS A 215 7.83 17.15 -17.61
CA LYS A 215 7.71 16.85 -19.04
C LYS A 215 8.92 16.11 -19.61
N ASP A 216 10.10 16.30 -19.01
CA ASP A 216 11.36 15.68 -19.46
C ASP A 216 11.51 14.23 -18.96
N GLU A 217 10.50 13.72 -18.27
CA GLU A 217 10.50 12.40 -17.65
C GLU A 217 10.22 11.31 -18.68
N ILE A 218 11.26 10.57 -19.04
CA ILE A 218 11.18 9.47 -20.02
C ILE A 218 11.11 8.08 -19.37
N GLN A 219 11.17 8.01 -18.04
CA GLN A 219 11.16 6.76 -17.29
C GLN A 219 9.77 6.13 -17.27
N PRO A 220 9.60 4.91 -17.83
CA PRO A 220 8.31 4.22 -17.89
C PRO A 220 7.59 4.13 -16.54
N GLU A 221 8.31 3.78 -15.48
CA GLU A 221 7.77 3.65 -14.12
C GLU A 221 7.15 4.95 -13.61
N LYS A 222 7.73 6.09 -13.98
CA LYS A 222 7.24 7.40 -13.54
C LYS A 222 6.06 7.87 -14.38
N ILE A 223 6.11 7.67 -15.70
CA ILE A 223 4.97 7.94 -16.59
C ILE A 223 3.75 7.11 -16.16
N SER A 224 3.95 5.83 -15.86
CA SER A 224 2.90 4.96 -15.31
C SER A 224 2.32 5.55 -14.03
N LYS A 225 3.18 5.93 -13.08
CA LYS A 225 2.78 6.54 -11.81
C LYS A 225 1.94 7.81 -12.02
N HIS A 226 2.43 8.79 -12.77
CA HIS A 226 1.70 10.05 -13.01
C HIS A 226 0.38 9.81 -13.72
N SER A 227 0.33 8.84 -14.66
CA SER A 227 -0.94 8.49 -15.32
C SER A 227 -1.98 7.96 -14.33
N LEU A 228 -1.59 7.23 -13.28
CA LEU A 228 -2.52 6.76 -12.25
C LEU A 228 -2.95 7.89 -11.31
N GLU A 229 -2.02 8.77 -10.93
CA GLU A 229 -2.28 9.91 -10.06
C GLU A 229 -3.19 10.95 -10.73
N LEU A 230 -2.96 11.24 -12.02
CA LEU A 230 -3.86 12.08 -12.81
C LEU A 230 -5.21 11.40 -13.06
N LEU A 231 -5.27 10.08 -13.28
CA LEU A 231 -6.56 9.40 -13.43
C LEU A 231 -7.43 9.52 -12.17
N GLN A 232 -6.81 9.53 -10.99
CA GLN A 232 -7.49 9.67 -9.71
C GLN A 232 -8.17 11.04 -9.55
N THR A 233 -7.64 12.11 -10.13
CA THR A 233 -8.29 13.43 -10.06
C THR A 233 -9.58 13.48 -10.86
N ILE A 234 -9.65 12.71 -11.96
CA ILE A 234 -10.81 12.65 -12.84
C ILE A 234 -11.94 11.80 -12.21
N GLN A 235 -11.59 10.82 -11.39
CA GLN A 235 -12.53 9.88 -10.76
C GLN A 235 -13.52 10.50 -9.78
N MET A 236 -13.41 11.79 -9.45
CA MET A 236 -14.47 12.48 -8.70
C MET A 236 -15.79 12.59 -9.48
N CYS A 237 -15.83 12.21 -10.77
CA CYS A 237 -17.04 12.37 -11.58
C CYS A 237 -17.78 11.08 -11.99
N GLU A 238 -17.15 9.92 -12.29
CA GLU A 238 -17.92 8.73 -12.76
C GLU A 238 -17.25 7.35 -12.57
N ASN A 239 -18.07 6.31 -12.31
CA ASN A 239 -17.68 4.88 -12.25
C ASN A 239 -17.02 4.34 -13.54
N GLY A 240 -17.16 5.03 -14.67
CA GLY A 240 -16.69 4.56 -15.99
C GLY A 240 -15.16 4.56 -16.16
N LEU A 241 -14.43 5.31 -15.33
CA LEU A 241 -12.97 5.45 -15.45
C LEU A 241 -12.18 4.42 -14.65
N LEU A 242 -12.84 3.70 -13.74
CA LEU A 242 -12.21 2.69 -12.90
C LEU A 242 -11.52 1.59 -13.71
N LYS A 243 -12.08 1.23 -14.87
CA LYS A 243 -11.48 0.25 -15.80
C LYS A 243 -10.07 0.66 -16.26
N TRP A 244 -9.81 1.95 -16.45
CA TRP A 244 -8.51 2.44 -16.91
C TRP A 244 -7.44 2.36 -15.84
N TYR A 245 -7.83 2.43 -14.55
CA TYR A 245 -6.91 2.22 -13.44
C TYR A 245 -6.32 0.82 -13.47
N TYR A 246 -7.02 -0.16 -14.04
CA TYR A 246 -6.59 -1.56 -14.11
C TYR A 246 -6.10 -1.99 -15.50
N SER A 247 -6.18 -1.10 -16.49
CA SER A 247 -5.68 -1.38 -17.83
C SER A 247 -4.15 -1.39 -17.87
N THR A 248 -3.59 -2.27 -18.70
CA THR A 248 -2.18 -2.22 -19.15
C THR A 248 -2.00 -1.40 -20.43
N ASP A 249 -3.10 -1.00 -21.07
CA ASP A 249 -3.14 -0.06 -22.17
C ASP A 249 -2.97 1.37 -21.63
N ILE A 250 -1.70 1.77 -21.50
CA ILE A 250 -1.34 3.11 -21.07
C ILE A 250 -1.71 4.18 -22.08
N ASN A 251 -1.68 3.86 -23.38
CA ASN A 251 -2.05 4.81 -24.43
C ASN A 251 -3.53 5.19 -24.31
N GLY A 252 -4.42 4.22 -24.15
CA GLY A 252 -5.83 4.47 -23.88
C GLY A 252 -6.06 5.24 -22.59
N ARG A 253 -5.36 4.88 -21.51
CA ARG A 253 -5.44 5.61 -20.22
C ARG A 253 -5.01 7.07 -20.36
N LEU A 254 -3.83 7.34 -20.95
CA LEU A 254 -3.33 8.69 -21.19
C LEU A 254 -4.25 9.47 -22.13
N GLY A 255 -4.81 8.83 -23.16
CA GLY A 255 -5.75 9.46 -24.08
C GLY A 255 -7.03 9.94 -23.39
N VAL A 256 -7.58 9.15 -22.46
CA VAL A 256 -8.75 9.56 -21.67
C VAL A 256 -8.41 10.71 -20.71
N ILE A 257 -7.24 10.66 -20.07
CA ILE A 257 -6.76 11.73 -19.20
C ILE A 257 -6.58 13.03 -20.01
N LEU A 258 -5.88 12.96 -21.15
CA LEU A 258 -5.65 14.09 -22.05
C LEU A 258 -6.97 14.73 -22.49
N LYS A 259 -7.93 13.93 -22.96
CA LYS A 259 -9.24 14.45 -23.39
C LYS A 259 -9.96 15.21 -22.28
N HIS A 260 -9.87 14.75 -21.03
CA HIS A 260 -10.46 15.45 -19.89
C HIS A 260 -9.78 16.81 -19.66
N TYR A 261 -8.45 16.84 -19.60
CA TYR A 261 -7.71 18.08 -19.37
C TYR A 261 -7.81 19.07 -20.54
N GLU A 262 -7.91 18.60 -21.78
CA GLU A 262 -8.21 19.45 -22.95
C GLU A 262 -9.58 20.12 -22.82
N SER A 263 -10.60 19.36 -22.37
CA SER A 263 -11.93 19.92 -22.10
C SER A 263 -11.88 20.95 -20.98
N TYR A 264 -11.09 20.70 -19.92
CA TYR A 264 -10.94 21.63 -18.81
C TYR A 264 -10.20 22.91 -19.26
N LEU A 265 -9.14 22.79 -20.04
CA LEU A 265 -8.43 23.92 -20.62
C LEU A 265 -9.35 24.78 -21.50
N ASN A 266 -10.14 24.15 -22.37
CA ASN A 266 -11.10 24.86 -23.21
C ASN A 266 -12.14 25.61 -22.35
N TYR A 267 -12.60 25.02 -21.25
CA TYR A 267 -13.50 25.71 -20.32
C TYR A 267 -12.82 26.94 -19.70
N CYS A 268 -11.59 26.79 -19.20
CA CYS A 268 -10.82 27.88 -18.61
C CYS A 268 -10.53 29.04 -19.58
N GLN A 269 -10.34 28.76 -20.88
CA GLN A 269 -10.07 29.77 -21.90
C GLN A 269 -11.31 30.57 -22.33
N ASN A 270 -12.52 30.03 -22.09
CA ASN A 270 -13.79 30.64 -22.49
C ASN A 270 -14.51 31.36 -21.32
N GLN A 271 -13.88 31.48 -20.16
CA GLN A 271 -14.34 32.25 -19.00
C GLN A 271 -13.53 33.54 -18.88
#